data_AF-A0A4Y9UM33-F1
#
_entry.id   AF-A0A4Y9UM33-F1
#
_cell.length_a   1.000
_cell.length_b   1.000
_cell.length_c   1.000
_cell.angle_alpha   90.00
_cell.angle_beta   90.00
_cell.angle_gamma   90.00
#
_symmetry.space_group_name_H-M   'P 1'
#
loop_
_entity.id
_entity.type
_entity.pdbx_description
1 polymer ?
#
loop_
_entity_poly.entity_id
_entity_poly.type
_entity_poly.pdbx_seq_one_letter_code
_entity_poly.pdbx_strand_id
1 'polypeptide(L)'
;MSDAPLFGKYRAVVINNIDPLQIGRIQVMVPDVGAVIPTSWAMPCVPTAGINAGFFTVPIIGAGVWIEFERGDPDYPIWVGCYWGSAAEVPVLAHAVPPGVPGITLQTPLKNGLTISDVPGPTGGILMQTTTGAMISVSDVGITISNGKGAVITMTGPTVDVNLGALTVI
;
A
#
# COMPACT_ATOMS: atom_id res chain seq x y z
N MET A 1 -9.72 -14.17 -31.67
CA MET A 1 -8.95 -15.28 -31.07
C MET A 1 -7.53 -15.11 -31.57
N SER A 2 -6.61 -14.62 -30.76
CA SER A 2 -5.19 -14.62 -31.15
C SER A 2 -4.72 -16.08 -31.10
N ASP A 3 -4.35 -16.65 -32.25
CA ASP A 3 -3.87 -18.04 -32.41
C ASP A 3 -2.51 -18.32 -31.74
N ALA A 4 -2.03 -17.43 -30.87
CA ALA A 4 -0.77 -17.57 -30.15
C ALA A 4 -0.93 -17.26 -28.65
N PRO A 5 -0.33 -18.07 -27.76
CA PRO A 5 -0.37 -17.85 -26.32
C PRO A 5 0.36 -16.56 -25.92
N LEU A 6 -0.19 -15.88 -24.90
CA LEU A 6 0.28 -14.59 -24.40
C LEU A 6 1.11 -14.75 -23.12
N PHE A 7 2.43 -14.93 -23.26
CA PHE A 7 3.33 -15.17 -22.12
C PHE A 7 3.98 -13.90 -21.53
N GLY A 8 3.59 -12.71 -22.00
CA GLY A 8 4.14 -11.43 -21.53
C GLY A 8 3.46 -10.88 -20.27
N LYS A 9 3.99 -9.77 -19.78
CA LYS A 9 3.28 -8.87 -18.84
C LYS A 9 2.62 -7.76 -19.64
N TYR A 10 1.34 -7.53 -19.38
CA TYR A 10 0.53 -6.54 -20.08
C TYR A 10 0.09 -5.45 -19.13
N ARG A 11 0.14 -4.19 -19.57
CA ARG A 11 -0.40 -3.07 -18.78
C ARG A 11 -1.91 -3.08 -18.87
N ALA A 12 -2.54 -2.88 -17.73
CA ALA A 12 -3.98 -2.74 -17.64
C ALA A 12 -4.38 -1.65 -16.65
N VAL A 13 -5.65 -1.27 -16.71
CA VAL A 13 -6.29 -0.35 -15.76
C VAL A 13 -7.48 -1.05 -15.13
N VAL A 14 -7.61 -0.94 -13.81
CA VAL A 14 -8.75 -1.53 -13.08
C VAL A 14 -10.05 -0.80 -13.44
N ILE A 15 -11.06 -1.55 -13.87
CA ILE A 15 -12.40 -1.03 -14.19
C ILE A 15 -13.46 -1.44 -13.16
N ASN A 16 -13.26 -2.57 -12.48
CA ASN A 16 -14.13 -3.05 -11.41
C ASN A 16 -13.32 -3.86 -10.38
N ASN A 17 -13.53 -3.59 -9.10
CA ASN A 17 -12.89 -4.31 -8.00
C ASN A 17 -13.88 -4.83 -6.96
N ILE A 18 -15.19 -4.78 -7.24
CA ILE A 18 -16.25 -5.32 -6.37
C ILE A 18 -16.41 -6.81 -6.70
N ASP A 19 -15.50 -7.63 -6.19
CA ASP A 19 -15.51 -9.09 -6.40
C ASP A 19 -16.63 -9.78 -5.58
N PRO A 20 -17.64 -10.40 -6.24
CA PRO A 20 -18.70 -11.12 -5.53
C PRO A 20 -18.21 -12.31 -4.70
N LEU A 21 -17.05 -12.89 -5.05
CA LEU A 21 -16.46 -14.00 -4.30
C LEU A 21 -15.58 -13.52 -3.14
N GLN A 22 -15.31 -12.21 -3.04
CA GLN A 22 -14.48 -11.62 -1.99
C GLN A 22 -13.08 -12.25 -1.86
N ILE A 23 -12.51 -12.74 -2.97
CA ILE A 23 -11.17 -13.35 -2.98
C ILE A 23 -10.11 -12.43 -3.61
N GLY A 24 -10.45 -11.15 -3.88
CA GLY A 24 -9.50 -10.15 -4.35
C GLY A 24 -9.32 -10.13 -5.87
N ARG A 25 -10.30 -10.62 -6.63
CA ARG A 25 -10.28 -10.51 -8.09
C ARG A 25 -10.61 -9.09 -8.54
N ILE A 26 -10.14 -8.74 -9.73
CA ILE A 26 -10.45 -7.46 -10.38
C ILE A 26 -10.82 -7.69 -11.85
N GLN A 27 -11.64 -6.82 -12.42
CA GLN A 27 -11.80 -6.72 -13.86
C GLN A 27 -10.97 -5.54 -14.35
N VAL A 28 -10.34 -5.72 -15.50
CA VAL A 28 -9.36 -4.79 -16.03
C VAL A 28 -9.61 -4.52 -17.51
N MET A 29 -9.09 -3.40 -17.99
CA MET A 29 -8.98 -3.10 -19.40
C MET A 29 -7.52 -3.25 -19.81
N VAL A 30 -7.23 -4.16 -20.76
CA VAL A 30 -5.88 -4.45 -21.28
C VAL A 30 -5.80 -3.97 -22.74
N PRO A 31 -5.26 -2.77 -23.03
CA PRO A 31 -5.28 -2.20 -24.37
C PRO A 31 -4.61 -3.10 -25.42
N ASP A 32 -3.50 -3.74 -25.06
CA ASP A 32 -2.64 -4.50 -25.98
C ASP A 32 -3.19 -5.89 -26.37
N VAL A 33 -4.19 -6.40 -25.64
CA VAL A 33 -4.72 -7.78 -25.82
C VAL A 33 -6.03 -7.80 -26.62
N GLY A 34 -6.61 -6.64 -26.91
CA GLY A 34 -7.79 -6.49 -27.76
C GLY A 34 -9.07 -6.16 -26.98
N ALA A 35 -9.91 -5.35 -27.61
CA ALA A 35 -10.96 -4.48 -27.07
C ALA A 35 -12.20 -5.14 -26.42
N VAL A 36 -12.11 -6.35 -25.86
CA VAL A 36 -13.27 -6.96 -25.18
C VAL A 36 -13.34 -6.45 -23.74
N ILE A 37 -13.95 -5.28 -23.60
CA ILE A 37 -14.46 -4.76 -22.33
C ILE A 37 -15.73 -5.55 -21.98
N PRO A 38 -15.86 -6.15 -20.78
CA PRO A 38 -14.86 -6.38 -19.73
C PRO A 38 -14.13 -7.72 -19.92
N THR A 39 -12.86 -7.79 -19.53
CA THR A 39 -12.16 -9.08 -19.40
C THR A 39 -12.82 -9.94 -18.30
N SER A 40 -12.54 -11.25 -18.32
CA SER A 40 -12.81 -12.12 -17.18
C SER A 40 -12.14 -11.60 -15.90
N TRP A 41 -12.61 -12.10 -14.76
CA TRP A 41 -12.06 -11.73 -13.45
C TRP A 41 -10.60 -12.18 -13.34
N ALA A 42 -9.68 -11.24 -13.19
CA ALA A 42 -8.26 -11.52 -12.99
C ALA A 42 -8.01 -12.03 -11.56
N MET A 43 -7.35 -13.18 -11.46
CA MET A 43 -6.96 -13.77 -10.18
C MET A 43 -5.80 -13.01 -9.53
N PRO A 44 -5.78 -12.87 -8.19
CA PRO A 44 -4.67 -12.24 -7.49
C PRO A 44 -3.43 -13.13 -7.42
N CYS A 45 -2.28 -12.58 -7.79
CA CYS A 45 -0.97 -13.13 -7.42
C CYS A 45 -0.37 -12.25 -6.32
N VAL A 46 -0.59 -12.64 -5.07
CA VAL A 46 -0.15 -11.89 -3.87
C VAL A 46 1.08 -12.52 -3.23
N PRO A 47 1.90 -11.74 -2.48
CA PRO A 47 3.13 -12.25 -1.87
C PRO A 47 2.93 -13.40 -0.88
N THR A 48 1.79 -13.45 -0.20
CA THR A 48 1.44 -14.54 0.72
C THR A 48 -0.08 -14.74 0.77
N ALA A 49 -0.51 -16.00 0.73
CA ALA A 49 -1.90 -16.42 0.82
C ALA A 49 -1.98 -17.80 1.51
N GLY A 50 -2.98 -17.99 2.38
CA GLY A 50 -3.20 -19.22 3.13
C GLY A 50 -4.47 -19.15 3.98
N ILE A 51 -4.78 -20.23 4.71
CA ILE A 51 -5.97 -20.28 5.58
C ILE A 51 -5.80 -19.23 6.69
N ASN A 52 -6.66 -18.21 6.70
CA ASN A 52 -6.66 -17.10 7.66
C ASN A 52 -5.32 -16.35 7.78
N ALA A 53 -4.51 -16.34 6.71
CA ALA A 53 -3.22 -15.66 6.68
C ALA A 53 -2.88 -15.16 5.27
N GLY A 54 -2.20 -14.01 5.17
CA GLY A 54 -1.70 -13.52 3.90
C GLY A 54 -1.65 -12.00 3.79
N PHE A 55 -1.43 -11.53 2.56
CA PHE A 55 -1.35 -10.12 2.20
C PHE A 55 -2.56 -9.80 1.30
N PHE A 56 -3.63 -9.31 1.91
CA PHE A 56 -4.87 -9.04 1.21
C PHE A 56 -4.96 -7.56 0.85
N THR A 57 -4.76 -7.25 -0.43
CA THR A 57 -4.96 -5.91 -0.98
C THR A 57 -5.68 -6.01 -2.31
N VAL A 58 -6.51 -5.01 -2.60
CA VAL A 58 -7.25 -4.93 -3.86
C VAL A 58 -6.99 -3.54 -4.44
N PRO A 59 -6.44 -3.46 -5.67
CA PRO A 59 -6.23 -2.18 -6.32
C PRO A 59 -7.56 -1.44 -6.52
N ILE A 60 -7.52 -0.11 -6.41
CA ILE A 60 -8.71 0.73 -6.62
C ILE A 60 -9.05 0.83 -8.10
N ILE A 61 -10.31 1.15 -8.42
CA ILE A 61 -10.71 1.47 -9.79
C ILE A 61 -9.85 2.64 -10.31
N GLY A 62 -9.34 2.51 -11.53
CA GLY A 62 -8.41 3.45 -12.15
C GLY A 62 -6.93 3.17 -11.87
N ALA A 63 -6.58 2.25 -10.97
CA ALA A 63 -5.18 1.90 -10.72
C ALA A 63 -4.54 1.17 -11.90
N GLY A 64 -3.26 1.48 -12.17
CA GLY A 64 -2.45 0.75 -13.13
C GLY A 64 -1.99 -0.60 -12.56
N VAL A 65 -2.26 -1.69 -13.28
CA VAL A 65 -1.89 -3.06 -12.88
C VAL A 65 -1.18 -3.81 -13.99
N TRP A 66 -0.31 -4.74 -13.60
CA TRP A 66 0.30 -5.71 -14.49
C TRP A 66 -0.52 -6.98 -14.55
N ILE A 67 -0.80 -7.44 -15.76
CA ILE A 67 -1.57 -8.65 -16.04
C ILE A 67 -0.68 -9.69 -16.72
N GLU A 68 -0.83 -10.93 -16.27
CA GLU A 68 -0.35 -12.14 -16.92
C GLU A 68 -1.54 -13.04 -17.23
N PHE A 69 -1.31 -14.12 -17.96
CA PHE A 69 -2.34 -15.07 -18.37
C PHE A 69 -1.91 -16.49 -18.00
N GLU A 70 -2.76 -17.24 -17.31
CA GLU A 70 -2.46 -18.63 -16.95
C GLU A 70 -2.19 -19.43 -18.23
N ARG A 71 -0.98 -19.99 -18.34
CA ARG A 71 -0.56 -20.76 -19.52
C ARG A 71 -0.65 -19.97 -20.83
N GLY A 72 -0.66 -18.63 -20.75
CA GLY A 72 -0.82 -17.74 -21.90
C GLY A 72 -2.25 -17.65 -22.44
N ASP A 73 -3.25 -18.13 -21.69
CA ASP A 73 -4.67 -18.10 -22.07
C ASP A 73 -5.34 -16.78 -21.68
N PRO A 74 -5.78 -15.93 -22.64
CA PRO A 74 -6.44 -14.66 -22.36
C PRO A 74 -7.69 -14.75 -21.48
N ASP A 75 -8.35 -15.91 -21.43
CA ASP A 75 -9.56 -16.12 -20.64
C ASP A 75 -9.26 -16.31 -19.14
N TYR A 76 -8.00 -16.57 -18.78
CA TYR A 76 -7.52 -16.76 -17.39
C TYR A 76 -6.49 -15.71 -16.97
N PRO A 77 -6.88 -14.43 -16.82
CA PRO A 77 -5.98 -13.37 -16.39
C PRO A 77 -5.58 -13.50 -14.92
N ILE A 78 -4.36 -13.06 -14.62
CA ILE A 78 -3.80 -12.93 -13.28
C ILE A 78 -3.26 -11.52 -13.13
N TRP A 79 -3.59 -10.83 -12.04
CA TRP A 79 -2.93 -9.56 -11.69
C TRP A 79 -1.77 -9.81 -10.73
N VAL A 80 -0.59 -9.28 -11.10
CA VAL A 80 0.69 -9.62 -10.44
C VAL A 80 1.38 -8.43 -9.77
N GLY A 81 0.74 -7.26 -9.79
CA GLY A 81 1.25 -6.06 -9.15
C GLY A 81 0.65 -4.78 -9.72
N CYS A 82 0.97 -3.65 -9.08
CA CYS A 82 0.55 -2.33 -9.51
C CYS A 82 1.75 -1.51 -10.00
N TYR A 83 1.47 -0.43 -10.73
CA TYR A 83 2.44 0.59 -11.06
C TYR A 83 1.82 1.98 -10.90
N TRP A 84 2.68 2.96 -10.63
CA TRP A 84 2.30 4.37 -10.66
C TRP A 84 2.55 4.93 -12.06
N GLY A 85 1.53 5.56 -12.65
CA GLY A 85 1.63 6.25 -13.93
C GLY A 85 2.24 7.64 -13.80
N SER A 86 2.16 8.25 -12.62
CA SER A 86 2.64 9.59 -12.35
C SER A 86 3.10 9.77 -10.89
N ALA A 87 3.88 10.82 -10.63
CA ALA A 87 4.31 11.16 -9.27
C ALA A 87 3.14 11.47 -8.32
N ALA A 88 2.00 11.91 -8.85
CA ALA A 88 0.81 12.24 -8.06
C ALA A 88 0.10 11.00 -7.47
N GLU A 89 0.36 9.81 -8.01
CA GLU A 89 -0.23 8.55 -7.54
C GLU A 89 0.60 7.86 -6.46
N VAL A 90 1.85 8.29 -6.27
CA VAL A 90 2.74 7.76 -5.24
C VAL A 90 2.16 8.10 -3.86
N PRO A 91 2.25 7.18 -2.86
CA PRO A 91 1.85 7.47 -1.50
C PRO A 91 2.42 8.79 -0.99
N VAL A 92 1.55 9.70 -0.54
CA VAL A 92 1.96 11.03 -0.05
C VAL A 92 3.00 10.94 1.08
N LEU A 93 2.86 9.96 1.98
CA LEU A 93 3.81 9.73 3.07
C LEU A 93 5.19 9.26 2.58
N ALA A 94 5.30 8.70 1.38
CA ALA A 94 6.61 8.36 0.82
C ALA A 94 7.45 9.62 0.54
N HIS A 95 6.81 10.78 0.32
CA HIS A 95 7.51 12.06 0.15
C HIS A 95 8.05 12.65 1.46
N ALA A 96 7.68 12.10 2.62
CA ALA A 96 8.35 12.44 3.87
C ALA A 96 9.79 11.90 3.90
N VAL A 97 10.09 10.87 3.09
CA VAL A 97 11.44 10.34 2.89
C VAL A 97 12.10 11.09 1.72
N PRO A 98 13.20 11.84 1.95
CA PRO A 98 13.91 12.52 0.88
C PRO A 98 14.42 11.53 -0.18
N PRO A 99 14.41 11.90 -1.47
CA PRO A 99 15.02 11.09 -2.52
C PRO A 99 16.48 10.74 -2.19
N GLY A 100 16.85 9.48 -2.37
CA GLY A 100 18.19 8.96 -2.05
C GLY A 100 18.31 8.39 -0.63
N VAL A 101 17.32 8.61 0.25
CA VAL A 101 17.25 7.95 1.55
C VAL A 101 16.35 6.70 1.43
N PRO A 102 16.78 5.53 1.94
CA PRO A 102 15.93 4.35 1.97
C PRO A 102 14.66 4.59 2.78
N GLY A 103 13.52 4.15 2.24
CA GLY A 103 12.25 4.19 2.93
C GLY A 103 11.22 3.24 2.34
N ILE A 104 10.33 2.73 3.19
CA ILE A 104 9.23 1.83 2.84
C ILE A 104 7.95 2.47 3.36
N THR A 105 6.98 2.69 2.48
CA THR A 105 5.69 3.28 2.86
C THR A 105 4.54 2.42 2.35
N LEU A 106 3.64 2.06 3.28
CA LEU A 106 2.35 1.46 2.99
C LEU A 106 1.27 2.49 3.34
N GLN A 107 0.43 2.86 2.38
CA GLN A 107 -0.56 3.91 2.60
C GLN A 107 -1.86 3.63 1.86
N THR A 108 -2.97 3.89 2.53
CA THR A 108 -4.31 3.98 1.91
C THR A 108 -4.51 5.36 1.26
N PRO A 109 -5.50 5.54 0.35
CA PRO A 109 -5.77 6.83 -0.27
C PRO A 109 -6.07 7.97 0.71
N LEU A 110 -6.67 7.64 1.87
CA LEU A 110 -6.96 8.63 2.92
C LEU A 110 -5.76 8.95 3.82
N LYS A 111 -4.56 8.43 3.55
CA LYS A 111 -3.33 8.66 4.34
C LYS A 111 -3.24 7.94 5.69
N ASN A 112 -4.03 6.88 5.90
CA ASN A 112 -3.68 5.91 6.95
C ASN A 112 -2.51 5.08 6.43
N GLY A 113 -1.42 5.01 7.18
CA GLY A 113 -0.21 4.38 6.69
C GLY A 113 0.84 4.05 7.73
N LEU A 114 1.80 3.27 7.28
CA LEU A 114 3.03 2.86 7.96
C LEU A 114 4.21 3.28 7.09
N THR A 115 5.15 4.00 7.67
CA THR A 115 6.39 4.44 7.00
C THR A 115 7.59 4.00 7.84
N ILE A 116 8.56 3.35 7.20
CA ILE A 116 9.88 3.03 7.74
C ILE A 116 10.89 3.89 6.96
N SER A 117 11.75 4.62 7.65
CA SER A 117 12.66 5.60 7.02
C SER A 117 14.00 5.68 7.73
N ASP A 118 15.08 5.73 6.93
CA ASP A 118 16.45 5.94 7.40
C ASP A 118 16.80 7.45 7.53
N VAL A 119 15.81 8.34 7.52
CA VAL A 119 16.03 9.78 7.77
C VAL A 119 16.54 9.96 9.21
N PRO A 120 17.59 10.76 9.46
CA PRO A 120 18.05 10.98 10.82
C PRO A 120 17.10 11.88 11.62
N GLY A 121 17.03 11.67 12.94
CA GLY A 121 16.31 12.54 13.87
C GLY A 121 14.81 12.20 14.03
N PRO A 122 13.97 13.16 14.42
CA PRO A 122 12.59 12.90 14.87
C PRO A 122 11.63 12.52 13.75
N THR A 123 11.99 12.79 12.49
CA THR A 123 11.20 12.46 11.29
C THR A 123 11.56 11.11 10.68
N GLY A 124 12.55 10.43 11.25
CA GLY A 124 12.99 9.10 10.85
C GLY A 124 12.34 7.96 11.61
N GLY A 125 12.86 6.76 11.37
CA GLY A 125 12.48 5.54 12.06
C GLY A 125 11.15 4.98 11.55
N ILE A 126 10.27 4.57 12.45
CA ILE A 126 9.01 3.88 12.15
C ILE A 126 7.84 4.75 12.58
N LEU A 127 7.00 5.13 11.62
CA LEU A 127 5.81 5.94 11.84
C LEU A 127 4.56 5.18 11.40
N MET A 128 3.62 5.01 12.32
CA MET A 128 2.24 4.62 12.03
C MET A 128 1.34 5.82 12.27
N GLN A 129 0.47 6.13 11.32
CA GLN A 129 -0.43 7.28 11.46
C GLN A 129 -1.80 7.07 10.81
N THR A 130 -2.78 7.78 11.34
CA THR A 130 -4.11 7.92 10.75
C THR A 130 -4.28 9.31 10.11
N THR A 131 -5.27 9.44 9.22
CA THR A 131 -5.65 10.72 8.62
C THR A 131 -5.98 11.80 9.66
N THR A 132 -6.48 11.40 10.83
CA THR A 132 -6.96 12.30 11.88
C THR A 132 -5.85 12.71 12.86
N GLY A 133 -4.60 12.33 12.60
CA GLY A 133 -3.44 12.74 13.41
C GLY A 133 -3.14 11.84 14.61
N ALA A 134 -3.82 10.70 14.78
CA ALA A 134 -3.36 9.68 15.74
C ALA A 134 -2.11 9.00 15.17
N MET A 135 -1.10 8.80 16.00
CA MET A 135 0.19 8.27 15.56
C MET A 135 0.95 7.51 16.64
N ILE A 136 1.79 6.58 16.18
CA ILE A 136 2.87 5.98 16.96
C ILE A 136 4.14 6.19 16.15
N SER A 137 5.13 6.85 16.75
CA SER A 137 6.42 7.13 16.14
C SER A 137 7.54 6.54 16.98
N VAL A 138 8.44 5.82 16.36
CA VAL A 138 9.66 5.25 16.96
C VAL A 138 10.83 5.82 16.18
N SER A 139 11.64 6.66 16.81
CA SER A 139 12.78 7.34 16.18
C SER A 139 13.99 7.28 17.10
N ASP A 140 15.16 7.72 16.59
CA ASP A 140 16.37 7.83 17.39
C ASP A 140 16.25 8.83 18.55
N VAL A 141 15.31 9.78 18.45
CA VAL A 141 15.04 10.77 19.51
C VAL A 141 14.18 10.17 20.63
N GLY A 142 13.43 9.11 20.34
CA GLY A 142 12.52 8.49 21.28
C GLY A 142 11.26 7.94 20.63
N ILE A 143 10.30 7.56 21.49
CA ILE A 143 9.03 6.96 21.10
C ILE A 143 7.89 7.89 21.49
N THR A 144 6.94 8.12 20.58
CA THR A 144 5.76 8.97 20.81
C THR A 144 4.50 8.20 20.44
N ILE A 145 3.49 8.24 21.31
CA ILE A 145 2.13 7.75 21.06
C ILE A 145 1.19 8.93 21.24
N SER A 146 0.43 9.29 20.21
CA SER A 146 -0.53 10.41 20.23
C SER A 146 -1.88 9.96 19.70
N ASN A 147 -2.95 10.40 20.36
CA ASN A 147 -4.31 10.17 19.85
C ASN A 147 -4.79 11.25 18.87
N GLY A 148 -3.94 12.24 18.54
CA GLY A 148 -4.30 13.37 17.69
C GLY A 148 -5.32 14.35 18.30
N LYS A 149 -5.67 14.17 19.58
CA LYS A 149 -6.70 14.92 20.31
C LYS A 149 -6.20 15.45 21.66
N GLY A 150 -4.88 15.57 21.81
CA GLY A 150 -4.24 16.16 22.99
C GLY A 150 -3.74 15.16 24.03
N ALA A 151 -4.10 13.87 23.96
CA ALA A 151 -3.47 12.85 24.80
C ALA A 151 -2.21 12.32 24.12
N VAL A 152 -1.10 12.33 24.85
CA VAL A 152 0.22 11.94 24.33
C VAL A 152 1.05 11.23 25.39
N ILE A 153 1.82 10.24 24.96
CA ILE A 153 2.87 9.60 25.76
C ILE A 153 4.16 9.73 24.99
N THR A 154 5.19 10.31 25.60
CA THR A 154 6.53 10.44 25.02
C THR A 154 7.57 9.78 25.90
N MET A 155 8.44 8.97 25.29
CA MET A 155 9.57 8.33 25.93
C MET A 155 10.86 8.87 25.31
N THR A 156 11.66 9.56 26.12
CA THR A 156 12.92 10.19 25.69
C THR A 156 14.00 9.90 26.71
N GLY A 157 15.01 9.13 26.33
CA GLY A 157 16.00 8.62 27.28
C GLY A 157 15.33 7.77 28.38
N PRO A 158 15.63 7.99 29.68
CA PRO A 158 14.97 7.30 30.79
C PRO A 158 13.57 7.85 31.12
N THR A 159 13.20 9.00 30.55
CA THR A 159 12.00 9.73 30.94
C THR A 159 10.77 9.25 30.18
N VAL A 160 9.68 9.03 30.91
CA VAL A 160 8.34 8.81 30.37
C VAL A 160 7.47 10.01 30.77
N ASP A 161 6.94 10.72 29.78
CA ASP A 161 6.03 11.84 29.98
C ASP A 161 4.64 11.52 29.43
N VAL A 162 3.62 11.82 30.23
CA VAL A 162 2.21 11.65 29.87
C VAL A 162 1.53 13.01 29.89
N ASN A 163 0.90 13.33 28.77
CA ASN A 163 0.14 14.57 28.54
C ASN A 163 0.94 15.85 28.82
N LEU A 164 2.18 15.94 28.32
CA LEU A 164 3.00 17.15 28.32
C LEU A 164 3.28 17.67 29.74
N GLY A 165 3.76 16.79 30.63
CA GLY A 165 4.11 17.14 32.01
C GLY A 165 3.01 16.93 33.04
N ALA A 166 1.85 16.37 32.65
CA ALA A 166 0.80 16.04 33.62
C ALA A 166 1.24 14.89 34.56
N LEU A 167 2.01 13.94 34.04
CA LEU A 167 2.72 12.92 34.81
C LEU A 167 4.07 12.65 34.12
N THR A 168 5.16 12.86 34.84
CA THR A 168 6.51 12.59 34.35
C THR A 168 7.20 11.60 35.31
N VAL A 169 7.78 10.54 34.76
CA VAL A 169 8.58 9.54 35.47
C VAL A 169 10.01 9.59 34.93
N ILE A 170 11.00 9.61 35.83
CA ILE A 170 12.43 9.72 35.52
C ILE A 170 13.16 8.47 36.01
#